data_AF-A0A9E4IM92-F1
#
_entry.id   AF-A0A9E4IM92-F1
#
_cell.length_a   1.000
_cell.length_b   1.000
_cell.length_c   1.000
_cell.angle_alpha   90.00
_cell.angle_beta   90.00
_cell.angle_gamma   90.00
#
_symmetry.space_group_name_H-M   'P 1'
#
loop_
_entity.id
_entity.type
_entity.pdbx_description
1 polymer ?
#
loop_
_entity_poly.entity_id
_entity_poly.type
_entity_poly.pdbx_seq_one_letter_code
_entity_poly.pdbx_strand_id
1 'polypeptide(L)' 'MSRNLPTPASALSVSAHPDDTEFGCGATLARWASAGCVVHLAVCTDGSKGSW' A
#
# COMPACT_ATOMS: atom_id res chain seq x y z
N MET A 1 1.70 -17.36 -12.42
CA MET A 1 0.74 -16.82 -13.41
C MET A 1 0.35 -15.41 -12.97
N SER A 2 0.38 -14.42 -13.86
CA SER A 2 -0.12 -13.07 -13.59
C SER A 2 -1.61 -13.00 -13.92
N ARG A 3 -2.43 -12.50 -12.99
CA ARG A 3 -3.86 -12.19 -13.21
C ARG A 3 -4.01 -10.67 -13.27
N ASN A 4 -4.61 -10.17 -14.35
CA ASN A 4 -4.96 -8.76 -14.45
C ASN A 4 -6.29 -8.52 -13.74
N LEU A 5 -6.24 -8.01 -12.52
CA LEU A 5 -7.43 -7.69 -11.73
C LEU A 5 -7.92 -6.27 -12.08
N PRO A 6 -9.24 -6.04 -12.13
CA PRO A 6 -9.77 -4.69 -12.29
C PRO A 6 -9.34 -3.79 -11.12
N THR A 7 -9.30 -2.49 -11.35
CA THR A 7 -9.06 -1.50 -10.29
C THR A 7 -10.22 -1.52 -9.29
N PRO A 8 -9.97 -1.70 -7.98
CA PRO A 8 -11.02 -1.65 -6.97
C PRO A 8 -11.45 -0.20 -6.69
N ALA A 9 -12.67 0.00 -6.21
CA ALA A 9 -13.14 1.33 -5.79
C ALA A 9 -12.37 1.86 -4.56
N SER A 10 -11.98 0.98 -3.64
CA SER A 10 -11.20 1.31 -2.45
C SER A 10 -10.22 0.18 -2.08
N ALA A 11 -9.08 0.55 -1.51
CA ALA A 11 -8.07 -0.38 -0.99
C ALA A 11 -7.51 0.09 0.35
N LEU A 12 -7.19 -0.85 1.25
CA LEU A 12 -6.51 -0.60 2.52
C LEU A 12 -5.24 -1.43 2.60
N SER A 13 -4.10 -0.78 2.78
CA SER A 13 -2.86 -1.44 3.20
C SER A 13 -2.81 -1.46 4.73
N VAL A 14 -2.46 -2.62 5.31
CA VAL A 14 -2.18 -2.75 6.74
C VAL A 14 -0.73 -3.17 6.88
N SER A 15 0.06 -2.34 7.53
CA SER A 15 1.52 -2.48 7.67
C SER A 15 1.95 -2.35 9.12
N ALA A 16 3.09 -2.94 9.48
CA ALA A 16 3.61 -2.84 10.84
C ALA A 16 4.35 -1.51 11.04
N HIS A 17 5.22 -1.15 10.11
CA HIS A 17 6.07 0.04 10.17
C HIS A 17 5.87 0.95 8.95
N PRO A 18 6.26 2.24 9.05
CA PRO A 18 6.37 3.10 7.87
C PRO A 18 7.49 2.58 6.99
N ASP A 19 7.20 2.30 5.70
CA ASP A 19 8.05 1.69 4.65
C ASP A 19 7.53 0.34 4.10
N ASP A 20 6.90 -0.47 4.97
CA ASP A 20 6.39 -1.81 4.62
C ASP A 20 5.45 -1.75 3.41
N THR A 21 4.58 -0.74 3.36
CA THR A 21 3.62 -0.57 2.26
C THR A 21 4.35 -0.24 0.96
N GLU A 22 5.32 0.67 0.99
CA GLU A 22 6.08 1.14 -0.15
C GLU A 22 6.85 -0.02 -0.79
N PHE A 23 7.53 -0.83 0.02
CA PHE A 23 8.29 -2.00 -0.43
C PHE A 23 7.39 -3.17 -0.84
N GLY A 24 6.30 -3.42 -0.11
CA GLY A 24 5.43 -4.58 -0.36
C GLY A 24 4.46 -4.39 -1.53
N CYS A 25 3.84 -3.22 -1.64
CA CYS A 25 2.75 -2.99 -2.60
C CYS A 25 2.63 -1.55 -3.14
N GLY A 26 3.63 -0.70 -2.92
CA GLY A 26 3.58 0.72 -3.28
C GLY A 26 3.22 0.96 -4.75
N ALA A 27 3.85 0.22 -5.68
CA ALA A 27 3.56 0.34 -7.11
C ALA A 27 2.12 -0.09 -7.47
N THR A 28 1.58 -1.11 -6.80
CA THR A 28 0.21 -1.58 -7.02
C THR A 28 -0.79 -0.53 -6.54
N LEU A 29 -0.59 0.03 -5.34
CA LEU A 29 -1.45 1.06 -4.79
C LEU A 29 -1.36 2.36 -5.60
N ALA A 30 -0.17 2.76 -6.04
CA ALA A 30 0.02 3.91 -6.91
C ALA A 30 -0.74 3.77 -8.23
N ARG A 31 -0.68 2.59 -8.86
CA ARG A 31 -1.44 2.28 -10.08
C ARG A 31 -2.96 2.31 -9.84
N TRP A 32 -3.43 1.82 -8.70
CA TRP A 32 -4.85 1.86 -8.39
C TRP A 32 -5.33 3.27 -8.05
N ALA A 33 -4.55 4.04 -7.29
CA ALA A 33 -4.85 5.43 -6.98
C ALA A 33 -4.93 6.28 -8.26
N SER A 34 -3.99 6.11 -9.20
CA SER A 34 -4.03 6.81 -10.49
C SER A 34 -5.23 6.42 -11.37
N ALA A 35 -5.79 5.22 -11.14
CA ALA A 35 -7.02 4.74 -11.78
C ALA A 35 -8.29 5.04 -10.97
N GLY A 36 -8.23 5.89 -9.95
CA GLY A 36 -9.40 6.38 -9.20
C GLY A 36 -9.77 5.56 -7.96
N CYS A 37 -8.95 4.59 -7.54
CA CYS A 37 -9.15 3.88 -6.28
C CYS A 37 -8.88 4.80 -5.07
N VAL A 38 -9.76 4.78 -4.08
CA VAL A 38 -9.47 5.39 -2.77
C VAL A 38 -8.52 4.49 -1.99
N VAL A 39 -7.29 4.96 -1.77
CA VAL A 39 -6.26 4.20 -1.05
C VAL A 39 -6.15 4.70 0.40
N HIS A 40 -6.18 3.77 1.34
CA HIS A 40 -5.96 3.99 2.77
C HIS A 40 -4.72 3.24 3.24
N LEU A 41 -3.97 3.84 4.16
CA LEU A 41 -2.81 3.24 4.80
C LEU A 41 -3.06 3.15 6.32
N ALA A 42 -3.06 1.95 6.87
CA ALA A 42 -3.07 1.71 8.31
C ALA A 42 -1.70 1.20 8.73
N VAL A 43 -0.89 2.11 9.29
CA VAL A 43 0.44 1.80 9.82
C VAL A 43 0.31 1.59 11.33
N CYS A 44 0.67 0.41 11.81
CA CYS A 44 0.41 0.01 13.20
C CYS A 44 1.36 0.68 14.20
N THR A 45 2.57 1.05 13.78
CA THR A 45 3.60 1.64 14.64
C THR A 45 4.27 2.84 13.98
N ASP A 46 4.97 3.65 14.77
CA ASP A 46 5.71 4.81 14.28
C ASP A 46 7.08 4.47 13.68
N GLY A 47 7.50 3.20 13.71
CA GLY A 47 8.80 2.77 13.20
C GLY A 47 10.00 3.31 13.99
N SER A 48 9.82 3.81 15.21
CA SER A 48 10.86 4.53 15.99
C SER A 48 12.13 3.74 16.32
N LYS A 49 12.19 2.44 16.01
CA LYS A 49 13.38 1.58 16.17
C LYS A 49 14.10 1.25 14.86
N GLY A 50 13.56 1.70 13.72
CA GLY A 50 14.21 1.59 12.43
C GLY A 50 15.43 2.51 12.32
N SER A 51 16.36 2.14 11.45
CA SER A 51 17.53 2.93 11.07
C SER A 51 17.63 3.01 9.54
N TRP A 52 18.41 3.97 9.04
CA TRP A 52 18.67 4.17 7.60
C TRP A 52 19.81 3.30 7.08
#